data_AF-A0A182K7U1-F1
#
_entry.id   AF-A0A182K7U1-F1
#
_cell.length_a   1.000
_cell.length_b   1.000
_cell.length_c   1.000
_cell.angle_alpha   90.00
_cell.angle_beta   90.00
_cell.angle_gamma   90.00
#
_symmetry.space_group_name_H-M   'P 1'
#
loop_
_entity.id
_entity.type
_entity.pdbx_description
1 polymer ?
#
loop_
_entity_poly.entity_id
_entity_poly.type
_entity_poly.pdbx_seq_one_letter_code
_entity_poly.pdbx_strand_id
1 'polypeptide(L)'
;MSTAAMDVEARNAGRDTRCRLCLKKIEIAQTAGIDLLENQDINRLLLDVYRVEVLQTDEGPTMICVPCYSLLVHYYKLRIRCLSLRKNFRLNQSVLLAQINAFRGKN
;
A
#
# COMPACT_ATOMS: atom_id res chain seq x y z
N MET A 1 18.84 32.01 -11.98
CA MET A 1 18.14 30.92 -11.26
C MET A 1 16.70 31.36 -11.10
N SER A 2 15.76 30.60 -11.66
CA SER A 2 14.36 31.04 -11.79
C SER A 2 13.64 31.07 -10.44
N THR A 3 12.84 32.11 -10.22
CA THR A 3 12.00 32.35 -9.03
C THR A 3 11.16 31.15 -8.60
N ALA A 4 10.75 30.30 -9.55
CA ALA A 4 10.04 29.04 -9.28
C ALA A 4 10.82 28.03 -8.40
N ALA A 5 12.16 28.04 -8.46
CA ALA A 5 13.00 27.16 -7.63
C ALA A 5 13.01 27.63 -6.16
N MET A 6 12.97 28.95 -5.94
CA MET A 6 12.99 29.55 -4.60
C MET A 6 11.63 29.38 -3.89
N ASP A 7 10.52 29.35 -4.63
CA ASP A 7 9.17 29.15 -4.06
C ASP A 7 8.91 27.71 -3.57
N VAL A 8 9.59 26.72 -4.16
CA VAL A 8 9.48 25.30 -3.73
C VAL A 8 10.28 25.03 -2.46
N GLU A 9 11.42 25.69 -2.29
CA GLU A 9 12.25 25.57 -1.09
C GLU A 9 11.59 26.21 0.14
N ALA A 10 10.91 27.35 -0.02
CA ALA A 10 10.23 28.04 1.07
C ALA A 10 8.99 27.29 1.59
N ARG A 11 8.25 26.58 0.71
CA ARG A 11 7.08 25.76 1.12
C ARG A 11 7.44 24.49 1.88
N ASN A 12 8.68 24.00 1.72
CA ASN A 12 9.14 22.73 2.30
C ASN A 12 9.95 22.91 3.60
N ALA A 13 10.15 24.14 4.08
CA ALA A 13 11.04 24.46 5.21
C ALA A 13 10.60 23.90 6.59
N GLY A 14 9.55 23.08 6.66
CA GLY A 14 9.10 22.40 7.88
C GLY A 14 8.48 21.02 7.68
N ARG A 15 8.46 20.46 6.47
CA ARG A 15 7.91 19.11 6.23
C ARG A 15 8.99 18.07 6.48
N ASP A 16 8.69 17.07 7.32
CA ASP A 16 9.56 15.91 7.52
C ASP A 16 9.67 15.11 6.21
N THR A 17 10.81 15.27 5.53
CA THR A 17 11.09 14.65 4.23
C THR A 17 11.55 13.19 4.32
N ARG A 18 11.44 12.57 5.50
CA ARG A 18 11.74 11.14 5.66
C ARG A 18 10.62 10.28 5.10
N CYS A 19 10.97 9.08 4.70
CA CYS A 19 9.99 8.06 4.37
C CYS A 19 9.29 7.55 5.63
N ARG A 20 7.96 7.48 5.64
CA ARG A 20 7.14 6.98 6.75
C ARG A 20 7.47 5.54 7.16
N LEU A 21 7.91 4.71 6.22
CA LEU A 21 8.21 3.29 6.49
C LEU A 21 9.66 3.03 6.90
N CYS A 22 10.64 3.52 6.14
CA CYS A 22 12.05 3.24 6.41
C CYS A 22 12.77 4.36 7.17
N LEU A 23 12.11 5.49 7.41
CA LEU A 23 12.63 6.69 8.09
C LEU A 23 13.88 7.31 7.44
N LYS A 24 14.30 6.82 6.28
CA LYS A 24 15.40 7.40 5.50
C LYS A 24 14.94 8.70 4.86
N LYS A 25 15.83 9.69 4.82
CA LYS A 25 15.59 10.97 4.14
C LYS A 25 15.39 10.75 2.65
N ILE A 26 14.40 11.43 2.07
CA ILE A 26 14.16 11.41 0.63
C ILE A 26 14.97 12.58 0.04
N GLU A 27 15.95 12.27 -0.81
CA GLU A 27 16.80 13.27 -1.45
C GLU A 27 16.08 13.85 -2.68
N ILE A 28 15.78 15.14 -2.62
CA ILE A 28 14.78 15.85 -3.42
C ILE A 28 15.12 15.92 -4.93
N ALA A 29 16.36 15.61 -5.34
CA ALA A 29 16.77 15.71 -6.75
C ALA A 29 16.72 14.39 -7.54
N GLN A 30 16.75 13.22 -6.89
CA GLN A 30 16.90 11.92 -7.58
C GLN A 30 16.02 10.79 -7.02
N THR A 31 15.36 10.99 -5.88
CA THR A 31 14.39 10.03 -5.33
C THR A 31 13.04 10.69 -5.17
N ALA A 32 12.08 10.36 -6.05
CA ALA A 32 10.72 10.85 -5.92
C ALA A 32 10.09 10.30 -4.61
N GLY A 33 9.66 11.18 -3.73
CA GLY A 33 8.79 10.83 -2.62
C GLY A 33 7.33 10.95 -3.06
N ILE A 34 6.48 10.06 -2.57
CA ILE A 34 5.03 10.15 -2.81
C ILE A 34 4.37 10.63 -1.53
N ASP A 35 3.61 11.73 -1.60
CA ASP A 35 2.87 12.26 -0.45
C ASP A 35 1.61 11.40 -0.20
N LEU A 36 1.53 10.79 0.98
CA LEU A 36 0.43 9.91 1.39
C LEU A 36 -0.86 10.68 1.72
N LEU A 37 -0.77 11.99 1.99
CA LEU A 37 -1.95 12.83 2.22
C LEU A 37 -2.62 13.21 0.89
N GLU A 38 -1.85 13.33 -0.17
CA GLU A 38 -2.35 13.62 -1.52
C GLU A 38 -2.80 12.35 -2.25
N ASN A 39 -2.23 11.18 -1.90
CA ASN A 39 -2.49 9.90 -2.57
C ASN A 39 -3.24 8.92 -1.66
N GLN A 40 -4.57 9.09 -1.55
CA GLN A 40 -5.43 8.26 -0.71
C GLN A 40 -5.37 6.76 -1.03
N ASP A 41 -5.20 6.38 -2.29
CA ASP A 41 -5.11 4.97 -2.68
C ASP A 41 -3.88 4.29 -2.09
N ILE A 42 -2.76 5.00 -2.02
CA ILE A 42 -1.52 4.47 -1.42
C ILE A 42 -1.67 4.40 0.10
N ASN A 43 -2.34 5.36 0.71
CA ASN A 43 -2.67 5.34 2.14
C ASN A 43 -3.56 4.12 2.48
N ARG A 44 -4.57 3.83 1.65
CA ARG A 44 -5.39 2.60 1.76
C ARG A 44 -4.58 1.33 1.61
N LEU A 45 -3.63 1.28 0.66
CA LEU A 45 -2.72 0.14 0.51
C LEU A 45 -1.89 -0.09 1.77
N LEU A 46 -1.37 0.98 2.38
CA LEU A 46 -0.66 0.94 3.66
C LEU A 46 -1.54 0.34 4.77
N LEU A 47 -2.80 0.78 4.87
CA LEU A 47 -3.75 0.25 5.84
C LEU A 47 -4.06 -1.23 5.58
N ASP A 48 -4.17 -1.64 4.31
CA ASP A 48 -4.46 -3.01 3.93
C ASP A 48 -3.33 -4.00 4.21
N VAL A 49 -2.08 -3.56 4.01
CA VAL A 49 -0.89 -4.42 4.12
C VAL A 49 -0.27 -4.35 5.51
N TYR A 50 -0.08 -3.14 6.04
CA TYR A 50 0.65 -2.90 7.28
C TYR A 50 -0.22 -2.47 8.45
N ARG A 51 -1.52 -2.23 8.24
CA ARG A 51 -2.44 -1.70 9.27
C ARG A 51 -2.01 -0.33 9.80
N VAL A 52 -1.37 0.45 8.94
CA VAL A 52 -0.95 1.83 9.23
C VAL A 52 -1.77 2.77 8.37
N GLU A 53 -2.31 3.81 9.00
CA GLU A 53 -2.96 4.94 8.33
C GLU A 53 -2.15 6.21 8.62
N VAL A 54 -2.06 7.09 7.64
CA VAL A 54 -1.40 8.40 7.79
C VAL A 54 -2.44 9.49 7.74
N LEU A 55 -2.56 10.26 8.82
CA LEU A 55 -3.57 11.31 8.96
C LEU A 55 -2.93 12.70 8.80
N GLN A 56 -3.74 13.70 8.47
CA GLN A 56 -3.27 15.10 8.39
C GLN A 56 -2.79 15.64 9.74
N THR A 57 -3.28 15.06 10.84
CA THR A 57 -2.91 15.43 12.22
C THR A 57 -1.66 14.70 12.72
N ASP A 58 -1.05 13.83 11.92
CA ASP A 58 0.14 13.09 12.33
C ASP A 58 1.35 14.03 12.43
N GLU A 59 2.08 13.96 13.54
CA GLU A 59 3.35 14.69 13.74
C GLU A 59 4.55 14.04 13.04
N GLY A 60 4.31 13.03 12.20
CA GLY A 60 5.34 12.22 11.56
C GLY A 60 5.47 12.45 10.05
N PRO A 61 6.41 11.74 9.40
CA PRO A 61 6.60 11.87 7.96
C PRO A 61 5.37 11.41 7.18
N THR A 62 4.93 12.20 6.21
CA THR A 62 3.78 11.90 5.35
C THR A 62 4.19 11.33 3.99
N MET A 63 5.50 11.20 3.74
CA MET A 63 6.04 10.78 2.46
C MET A 63 6.39 9.29 2.48
N ILE A 64 6.27 8.60 1.35
CA ILE A 64 6.85 7.27 1.13
C ILE A 64 7.86 7.31 -0.01
N CYS A 65 9.03 6.70 0.17
CA CYS A 65 10.01 6.58 -0.90
C CYS A 65 9.64 5.46 -1.89
N VAL A 66 10.05 5.59 -3.16
CA VAL A 66 9.75 4.59 -4.21
C VAL A 66 10.10 3.15 -3.81
N PRO A 67 11.28 2.84 -3.20
CA PRO A 67 11.58 1.47 -2.80
C PRO A 67 10.57 0.89 -1.81
N CYS A 68 10.14 1.68 -0.83
CA CYS A 68 9.13 1.29 0.14
C CYS A 68 7.76 1.12 -0.51
N TYR A 69 7.40 1.99 -1.45
CA TYR A 69 6.17 1.85 -2.24
C TYR A 69 6.16 0.57 -3.09
N SER A 70 7.27 0.26 -3.77
CA SER A 70 7.41 -0.97 -4.58
C SER A 70 7.25 -2.23 -3.73
N LEU A 71 7.84 -2.25 -2.52
CA LEU A 71 7.65 -3.34 -1.56
C LEU A 71 6.21 -3.44 -1.07
N LEU A 72 5.57 -2.31 -0.73
CA LEU A 72 4.16 -2.26 -0.35
C LEU A 72 3.26 -2.89 -1.42
N VAL A 73 3.45 -2.51 -2.69
CA VAL A 73 2.71 -3.08 -3.82
C VAL A 73 2.97 -4.57 -3.99
N HIS A 74 4.23 -5.02 -3.83
CA HIS A 74 4.58 -6.42 -3.88
C HIS A 74 3.82 -7.24 -2.82
N TYR A 75 3.84 -6.80 -1.56
CA TYR A 75 3.14 -7.47 -0.48
C TYR A 75 1.63 -7.42 -0.62
N TYR A 76 1.08 -6.31 -1.13
CA TYR A 76 -0.34 -6.22 -1.47
C TYR A 76 -0.75 -7.30 -2.49
N LYS A 77 0.00 -7.41 -3.60
CA LYS A 77 -0.25 -8.43 -4.63
C LYS A 77 -0.18 -9.85 -4.07
N LEU A 78 0.81 -10.12 -3.22
CA LEU A 78 0.94 -11.41 -2.54
C LEU A 78 -0.28 -11.69 -1.64
N ARG A 79 -0.72 -10.72 -0.84
CA ARG A 79 -1.89 -10.83 0.02
C ARG A 79 -3.15 -11.15 -0.78
N ILE A 80 -3.42 -10.41 -1.86
CA ILE A 80 -4.59 -10.66 -2.73
C ILE A 80 -4.53 -12.05 -3.36
N ARG A 81 -3.34 -12.48 -3.82
CA ARG A 81 -3.15 -13.85 -4.35
C ARG A 81 -3.48 -14.91 -3.30
N CYS A 82 -3.00 -14.76 -2.07
CA CYS A 82 -3.30 -15.69 -0.98
C CYS A 82 -4.79 -15.73 -0.64
N LEU A 83 -5.46 -14.58 -0.59
CA LEU A 83 -6.90 -14.50 -0.35
C LEU A 83 -7.71 -15.17 -1.47
N SER A 84 -7.33 -14.93 -2.72
CA SER A 84 -7.96 -15.55 -3.89
C SER A 84 -7.80 -17.07 -3.87
N LEU A 85 -6.59 -17.58 -3.62
CA LEU A 85 -6.34 -19.02 -3.53
C LEU A 85 -7.14 -19.67 -2.40
N ARG A 86 -7.24 -19.03 -1.22
CA ARG A 86 -8.07 -19.53 -0.11
C ARG A 86 -9.55 -19.56 -0.47
N LYS A 87 -10.06 -18.52 -1.14
CA LYS A 87 -11.45 -18.47 -1.61
C LYS A 87 -11.72 -19.59 -2.61
N ASN A 88 -10.84 -19.76 -3.60
CA ASN A 88 -10.98 -20.79 -4.62
C ASN A 88 -10.91 -22.20 -4.04
N PHE A 89 -10.00 -22.45 -3.10
CA PHE A 89 -9.94 -23.74 -2.40
C PHE A 89 -11.27 -24.08 -1.72
N ARG A 90 -11.86 -23.13 -0.98
CA ARG A 90 -13.15 -23.33 -0.31
C ARG A 90 -14.28 -23.58 -1.30
N LEU A 91 -14.34 -22.81 -2.38
CA LEU A 91 -15.35 -23.01 -3.43
C LEU A 91 -15.22 -24.39 -4.07
N ASN A 92 -14.00 -24.80 -4.42
CA ASN A 92 -13.74 -26.12 -5.00
C ASN A 92 -14.16 -27.24 -4.04
N GLN A 93 -13.87 -27.10 -2.74
CA GLN A 93 -14.30 -28.05 -1.72
C GLN A 93 -15.82 -28.13 -1.62
N SER A 94 -16.53 -26.99 -1.63
CA SER A 94 -18.00 -26.95 -1.61
C SER A 94 -18.61 -27.61 -2.84
N VAL A 95 -18.07 -27.36 -4.03
CA VAL A 95 -18.53 -27.98 -5.28
C VAL A 95 -18.32 -29.50 -5.24
N LEU A 96 -17.15 -29.97 -4.83
CA LEU A 96 -16.86 -31.40 -4.71
C LEU A 96 -17.82 -32.10 -3.73
N LEU A 97 -18.09 -31.50 -2.57
CA LEU A 97 -19.05 -32.05 -1.60
C LEU A 97 -20.47 -32.09 -2.17
N ALA A 98 -20.91 -31.04 -2.86
CA ALA A 98 -22.22 -31.01 -3.51
C ALA A 98 -22.36 -32.11 -4.56
N GLN A 99 -21.31 -32.36 -5.37
CA GLN A 99 -21.28 -33.45 -6.33
C GLN A 99 -21.38 -34.82 -5.63
N ILE A 100 -20.56 -35.06 -4.61
CA ILE A 100 -20.60 -36.32 -3.83
C ILE A 100 -22.01 -36.58 -3.29
N ASN A 101 -22.64 -35.56 -2.71
CA ASN A 101 -23.99 -35.69 -2.17
C ASN A 101 -25.04 -35.95 -3.26
N ALA A 102 -24.93 -35.30 -4.42
CA ALA A 102 -25.82 -35.53 -5.56
C ALA A 102 -25.73 -36.94 -6.14
N PHE A 103 -24.54 -37.56 -6.11
CA PHE A 103 -24.35 -38.95 -6.54
C PHE A 103 -24.78 -39.96 -5.48
N ARG A 104 -24.62 -39.66 -4.19
CA ARG A 104 -25.07 -40.54 -3.10
C ARG A 104 -26.59 -40.64 -2.98
N GLY A 105 -27.34 -39.60 -3.32
CA GLY A 105 -28.82 -39.62 -3.29
C GLY A 105 -29.49 -40.33 -4.47
N LYS A 106 -28.71 -40.94 -5.38
CA LYS A 106 -29.21 -41.65 -6.58
C LYS A 106 -29.06 -43.18 -6.50
N ASN A 107 -28.53 -43.70 -5.39
CA ASN A 107 -28.51 -45.12 -5.04
C ASN A 107 -29.40 -45.36 -3.82
#